data_AF-A0A2R6G119-F1
#
_entry.id   AF-A0A2R6G119-F1
#
_cell.length_a   1.000
_cell.length_b   1.000
_cell.length_c   1.000
_cell.angle_alpha   90.00
_cell.angle_beta   90.00
_cell.angle_gamma   90.00
#
_symmetry.space_group_name_H-M   'P 1'
#
loop_
_entity.id
_entity.type
_entity.pdbx_description
1 polymer ?
#
loop_
_entity_poly.entity_id
_entity_poly.type
_entity_poly.pdbx_seq_one_letter_code
_entity_poly.pdbx_strand_id
1 'polypeptide(L)'
;MDWPHDPDGEQGSEGMRKYGQAILAKKIDDAEDFPLATEEFVAEHGEEPVRINHKRVVSVAELFENVEEEEFGDFPAFHVAIGSAMREHGFWDYDSETENPDRQRA
;
A
#
# COMPACT_ATOMS: atom_id res chain seq x y z
N MET A 1 -13.50 6.38 11.21
CA MET A 1 -13.72 5.29 10.23
C MET A 1 -14.03 4.04 11.03
N ASP A 2 -15.05 3.28 10.66
CA ASP A 2 -15.41 2.03 11.34
C ASP A 2 -14.70 0.89 10.59
N TRP A 3 -13.51 0.49 11.08
CA TRP A 3 -12.73 -0.58 10.47
C TRP A 3 -13.12 -1.93 11.08
N PRO A 4 -13.01 -3.04 10.31
CA PRO A 4 -13.36 -4.37 10.82
C PRO A 4 -12.56 -4.77 12.08
N HIS A 5 -11.36 -4.20 12.25
CA HIS A 5 -10.56 -4.28 13.47
C HIS A 5 -9.87 -2.94 13.75
N ASP A 6 -9.68 -2.62 15.03
CA ASP A 6 -8.80 -1.52 15.45
C ASP A 6 -7.34 -1.87 15.11
N PRO A 7 -6.66 -1.11 14.23
CA PRO A 7 -5.29 -1.40 13.82
C PRO A 7 -4.27 -1.17 14.93
N ASP A 8 -4.60 -0.37 15.94
CA ASP A 8 -3.80 -0.20 17.16
C ASP A 8 -4.18 -1.22 18.25
N GLY A 9 -5.30 -1.93 18.08
CA GLY A 9 -5.74 -3.00 18.97
C GLY A 9 -4.88 -4.27 18.85
N GLU A 10 -4.92 -5.12 19.88
CA GLU A 10 -4.08 -6.32 20.00
C GLU A 10 -4.25 -7.30 18.82
N GLN A 11 -5.49 -7.44 18.32
CA GLN A 11 -5.82 -8.28 17.16
C GLN A 11 -5.38 -7.68 15.83
N GLY A 12 -5.34 -6.35 15.74
CA GLY A 12 -5.01 -5.61 14.54
C GLY A 12 -3.51 -5.30 14.40
N SER A 13 -2.79 -5.13 15.50
CA SER A 13 -1.42 -4.65 15.43
C SER A 13 -0.42 -5.76 15.10
N GLU A 14 -0.55 -6.98 15.64
CA GLU A 14 0.53 -8.00 15.67
C GLU A 14 1.92 -7.37 15.92
N GLY A 15 2.00 -6.51 16.95
CA GLY A 15 3.22 -5.74 17.22
C GLY A 15 3.58 -4.74 16.11
N MET A 16 2.59 -4.05 15.56
CA MET A 16 2.65 -3.13 14.42
C MET A 16 2.96 -3.74 13.05
N ARG A 17 2.97 -5.08 12.91
CA ARG A 17 3.34 -5.78 11.67
C ARG A 17 2.17 -6.27 10.83
N LYS A 18 0.94 -6.30 11.35
CA LYS A 18 -0.21 -6.86 10.62
C LYS A 18 -0.67 -6.02 9.44
N TYR A 19 -0.71 -4.69 9.62
CA TYR A 19 -1.21 -3.74 8.61
C TYR A 19 -0.12 -2.99 7.86
N GLY A 20 1.15 -3.39 7.95
CA GLY A 20 2.18 -2.77 7.11
C GLY A 20 1.85 -2.95 5.62
N GLN A 21 2.47 -2.18 4.73
CA GLN A 21 2.23 -2.24 3.26
C GLN A 21 2.25 -3.65 2.66
N ALA A 22 2.97 -4.59 3.28
CA ALA A 22 2.99 -6.01 2.91
C ALA A 22 1.62 -6.69 3.00
N ILE A 23 0.61 -6.08 3.63
CA ILE A 23 -0.76 -6.63 3.64
C ILE A 23 -1.34 -6.66 2.23
N LEU A 24 -1.03 -5.68 1.39
CA LEU A 24 -1.51 -5.61 -0.01
C LEU A 24 -1.01 -6.83 -0.81
N ALA A 25 0.28 -7.13 -0.67
CA ALA A 25 0.91 -8.30 -1.27
C ALA A 25 0.31 -9.64 -0.80
N LYS A 26 -0.16 -9.72 0.45
CA LYS A 26 -0.76 -10.95 0.99
C LYS A 26 -2.17 -11.21 0.49
N LYS A 27 -2.79 -10.23 -0.16
CA LYS A 27 -4.12 -10.35 -0.78
C LYS A 27 -4.06 -10.85 -2.21
N ILE A 28 -2.87 -10.99 -2.77
CA ILE A 28 -2.65 -11.35 -4.16
C ILE A 28 -1.93 -12.70 -4.23
N ASP A 29 -2.47 -13.63 -4.98
CA ASP A 29 -1.80 -14.81 -5.47
C ASP A 29 -1.12 -14.51 -6.81
N ASP A 30 0.22 -14.48 -6.82
CA ASP A 30 1.05 -14.18 -7.99
C ASP A 30 0.82 -15.14 -9.18
N ALA A 31 0.27 -16.33 -8.95
CA ALA A 31 -0.02 -17.30 -10.01
C ALA A 31 -1.45 -17.20 -10.58
N GLU A 32 -2.41 -16.70 -9.79
CA GLU A 32 -3.84 -16.77 -10.13
C GLU A 32 -4.49 -15.41 -10.37
N ASP A 33 -4.00 -14.35 -9.73
CA ASP A 33 -4.68 -13.04 -9.72
C ASP A 33 -4.19 -12.07 -10.80
N PHE A 34 -3.15 -12.44 -11.56
CA PHE A 34 -2.64 -11.62 -12.65
C PHE A 34 -3.21 -12.03 -14.01
N PRO A 35 -3.63 -11.06 -14.85
CA PRO A 35 -3.56 -9.60 -14.64
C PRO A 35 -4.58 -9.09 -13.62
N LEU A 36 -4.15 -8.18 -12.74
CA LEU A 36 -4.94 -7.65 -11.63
C LEU A 36 -5.52 -6.28 -11.99
N ALA A 37 -6.84 -6.13 -11.97
CA ALA A 37 -7.50 -4.85 -12.19
C ALA A 37 -7.57 -4.03 -10.89
N THR A 38 -7.20 -2.74 -10.97
CA THR A 38 -7.24 -1.82 -9.83
C THR A 38 -8.64 -1.68 -9.25
N GLU A 39 -9.65 -1.54 -10.12
CA GLU A 39 -11.05 -1.41 -9.68
C GLU A 39 -11.55 -2.65 -8.93
N GLU A 40 -11.17 -3.85 -9.37
CA GLU A 40 -11.56 -5.11 -8.73
C GLU A 40 -10.89 -5.26 -7.36
N PHE A 41 -9.58 -4.98 -7.30
CA PHE A 41 -8.82 -5.03 -6.04
C PHE A 41 -9.35 -4.02 -5.00
N VAL A 42 -9.68 -2.80 -5.44
CA VAL A 42 -10.27 -1.77 -4.56
C VAL A 42 -11.70 -2.11 -4.18
N ALA A 43 -12.47 -2.75 -5.05
CA ALA A 43 -13.82 -3.20 -4.71
C ALA A 43 -13.81 -4.28 -3.61
N GLU A 44 -12.82 -5.19 -3.64
CA GLU A 44 -12.71 -6.26 -2.63
C GLU A 44 -12.05 -5.79 -1.33
N HIS A 45 -10.96 -5.01 -1.42
CA HIS A 45 -10.11 -4.68 -0.27
C HIS A 45 -10.14 -3.21 0.14
N GLY A 46 -10.93 -2.37 -0.55
CA GLY A 46 -10.89 -0.90 -0.42
C GLY A 46 -11.04 -0.38 1.01
N GLU A 47 -11.86 -1.03 1.83
CA GLU A 47 -12.12 -0.62 3.23
C GLU A 47 -11.06 -1.12 4.22
N GLU A 48 -10.13 -1.96 3.78
CA GLU A 48 -9.11 -2.54 4.65
C GLU A 48 -8.06 -1.48 5.07
N PRO A 49 -7.63 -1.48 6.33
CA PRO A 49 -6.65 -0.52 6.81
C PRO A 49 -5.22 -0.91 6.38
N VAL A 50 -4.47 0.08 5.89
CA VAL A 50 -3.04 0.00 5.59
C VAL A 50 -2.30 1.02 6.46
N ARG A 51 -1.45 0.54 7.35
CA ARG A 51 -0.55 1.36 8.15
C ARG A 51 0.66 1.74 7.31
N ILE A 52 0.78 3.03 7.07
CA ILE A 52 1.86 3.64 6.30
C ILE A 52 3.07 3.90 7.20
N ASN A 53 2.82 4.45 8.39
CA ASN A 53 3.85 4.73 9.39
C ASN A 53 3.25 4.65 10.81
N HIS A 54 4.04 5.01 11.82
CA HIS A 54 3.64 4.97 13.23
C HIS A 54 2.49 5.92 13.64
N LYS A 55 2.08 6.84 12.76
CA LYS A 55 1.02 7.85 13.00
C LYS A 55 -0.11 7.78 11.98
N ARG A 56 0.13 7.21 10.80
CA ARG A 56 -0.78 7.25 9.65
C ARG A 56 -1.22 5.85 9.25
N VAL A 57 -2.52 5.64 9.33
CA VAL A 57 -3.23 4.49 8.79
C VAL A 57 -4.28 5.03 7.83
N VAL A 58 -4.32 4.48 6.62
CA VAL A 58 -5.23 4.86 5.54
C VAL A 58 -6.00 3.63 5.08
N SER A 59 -7.00 3.81 4.23
CA SER A 59 -7.67 2.67 3.58
C SER A 59 -6.91 2.25 2.31
N VAL A 60 -7.12 1.02 1.83
CA VAL A 60 -6.63 0.61 0.51
C VAL A 60 -7.17 1.54 -0.57
N ALA A 61 -8.46 1.91 -0.51
CA ALA A 61 -9.04 2.85 -1.46
C ALA A 61 -8.30 4.20 -1.48
N GLU A 62 -8.04 4.81 -0.32
CA GLU A 62 -7.29 6.08 -0.21
C GLU A 62 -5.87 5.97 -0.78
N LEU A 63 -5.23 4.81 -0.62
CA LEU A 63 -3.91 4.58 -1.20
C LEU A 63 -3.98 4.53 -2.74
N PHE A 64 -4.95 3.81 -3.29
CA PHE A 64 -5.14 3.60 -4.72
C PHE A 64 -5.72 4.83 -5.45
N GLU A 65 -6.30 5.81 -4.76
CA GLU A 65 -6.63 7.12 -5.36
C GLU A 65 -5.43 7.81 -6.03
N ASN A 66 -4.21 7.44 -5.63
CA ASN A 66 -2.96 8.01 -6.10
C ASN A 66 -2.23 7.10 -7.10
N VAL A 67 -2.81 5.94 -7.45
CA VAL A 67 -2.25 5.00 -8.41
C VAL A 67 -2.90 5.26 -9.77
N GLU A 68 -2.10 5.53 -10.80
CA GLU A 68 -2.59 5.89 -12.14
C GLU A 68 -2.90 4.65 -12.99
N GLU A 69 -2.29 3.52 -12.68
CA GLU A 69 -2.44 2.27 -13.39
C GLU A 69 -3.82 1.63 -13.16
N GLU A 70 -4.51 1.31 -14.25
CA GLU A 70 -5.82 0.65 -14.22
C GLU A 70 -5.70 -0.89 -14.08
N GLU A 71 -4.58 -1.46 -14.52
CA GLU A 71 -4.30 -2.91 -14.51
C GLU A 71 -2.80 -3.16 -14.29
N PHE A 72 -2.48 -4.21 -13.53
CA PHE A 72 -1.11 -4.69 -13.33
C PHE A 72 -0.93 -6.04 -14.00
N GLY A 73 0.13 -6.16 -14.82
CA GLY A 73 0.43 -7.41 -15.53
C GLY A 73 1.14 -8.45 -14.67
N ASP A 74 1.85 -8.02 -13.62
CA ASP A 74 2.58 -8.90 -12.71
C ASP A 74 2.81 -8.23 -11.33
N PHE A 75 3.26 -9.04 -10.38
CA PHE A 75 3.51 -8.61 -9.01
C PHE A 75 4.61 -7.53 -8.87
N PRO A 76 5.71 -7.57 -9.64
CA PRO A 76 6.64 -6.45 -9.72
C PRO A 76 5.99 -5.13 -10.16
N ALA A 77 5.17 -5.13 -11.21
CA ALA A 77 4.49 -3.93 -11.71
C ALA A 77 3.56 -3.34 -10.64
N PHE A 78 2.78 -4.19 -9.97
CA PHE A 78 1.93 -3.79 -8.85
C PHE A 78 2.72 -3.08 -7.73
N HIS A 79 3.84 -3.68 -7.30
CA HIS A 79 4.66 -3.11 -6.23
C HIS A 79 5.34 -1.80 -6.61
N VAL A 80 5.79 -1.68 -7.86
CA VAL A 80 6.42 -0.46 -8.36
C VAL A 80 5.41 0.67 -8.41
N ALA A 81 4.21 0.44 -8.96
CA ALA A 81 3.16 1.45 -9.06
C ALA A 81 2.76 2.00 -7.68
N ILE A 82 2.45 1.11 -6.73
CA ILE A 82 2.10 1.52 -5.36
C ILE A 82 3.26 2.23 -4.67
N GLY A 83 4.49 1.74 -4.85
CA GLY A 83 5.68 2.36 -4.30
C GLY A 83 5.91 3.79 -4.84
N SER A 84 5.66 4.01 -6.12
CA SER A 84 5.76 5.33 -6.77
C SER A 84 4.68 6.28 -6.28
N ALA A 85 3.41 5.86 -6.34
CA ALA A 85 2.26 6.63 -5.83
C ALA A 85 2.47 7.08 -4.37
N MET A 86 3.00 6.18 -3.53
CA MET A 86 3.27 6.51 -2.13
C MET A 86 4.36 7.56 -1.93
N ARG A 87 5.40 7.53 -2.76
CA ARG A 87 6.48 8.53 -2.70
C ARG A 87 5.99 9.88 -3.19
N GLU A 88 5.31 9.91 -4.32
CA GLU A 88 4.84 11.14 -4.96
C GLU A 88 3.80 11.88 -4.10
N HIS A 89 2.99 11.14 -3.34
CA HIS A 89 1.90 11.69 -2.54
C HIS A 89 2.22 11.81 -1.04
N GLY A 90 3.51 11.76 -0.67
CA GLY A 90 3.97 12.07 0.69
C GLY A 90 3.51 11.08 1.76
N PHE A 91 3.32 9.81 1.37
CA PHE A 91 3.04 8.75 2.32
C PHE A 91 4.32 8.28 3.04
N TRP A 92 5.51 8.62 2.55
CA TRP A 92 6.75 8.36 3.26
C TRP A 92 7.20 9.57 4.08
N ASP A 93 7.43 9.36 5.38
CA ASP A 93 8.06 10.35 6.26
C ASP A 93 9.52 10.62 5.84
N TYR A 94 10.13 9.66 5.13
CA TYR A 94 11.46 9.77 4.56
C TYR A 94 11.39 10.14 3.09
N ASP A 95 11.85 11.35 2.76
CA ASP A 95 11.96 11.83 1.38
C ASP A 95 13.44 11.83 0.99
N SER A 96 13.82 10.89 0.11
CA SER A 96 15.20 10.78 -0.35
C SER A 96 15.68 11.99 -1.14
N GLU A 97 14.80 12.76 -1.79
CA GLU A 97 15.19 13.97 -2.52
C GLU A 97 15.55 15.10 -1.54
N THR A 98 14.87 15.14 -0.40
CA THR A 98 15.15 16.10 0.68
C THR A 98 16.29 15.64 1.60
N GLU A 99 16.37 14.35 1.91
CA GLU A 99 17.25 13.80 2.96
C GLU A 99 18.49 13.07 2.42
N ASN A 100 18.54 12.74 1.13
CA ASN A 100 19.69 12.09 0.48
C ASN A 100 19.84 12.47 -1.01
N PRO A 101 19.96 13.76 -1.33
CA PRO A 101 19.94 14.25 -2.71
C PRO A 101 21.09 13.69 -3.58
N ASP A 102 22.20 13.27 -2.96
CA ASP A 102 23.39 12.76 -3.66
C ASP A 102 23.35 11.25 -3.94
N ARG A 103 22.30 10.53 -3.50
CA ARG A 103 22.19 9.09 -3.74
C ARG A 103 21.75 8.85 -5.18
N GLN A 104 22.70 8.45 -6.04
CA GLN A 104 22.41 8.01 -7.41
C GLN A 104 21.34 6.91 -7.39
N ARG A 105 20.25 7.14 -8.13
CA ARG A 105 19.21 6.14 -8.39
C ARG A 105 19.91 4.93 -9.05
N ALA A 106 19.85 3.78 -8.39
CA ALA A 106 20.42 2.53 -8.89
C ALA A 106 19.50 1.88 -9.92
#